data_AF-A0A2H0ZCK8-F1
#
_entry.id   AF-A0A2H0ZCK8-F1
#
_cell.length_a   1.000
_cell.length_b   1.000
_cell.length_c   1.000
_cell.angle_alpha   90.00
_cell.angle_beta   90.00
_cell.angle_gamma   90.00
#
_symmetry.space_group_name_H-M   'P 1'
#
loop_
_entity.id
_entity.type
_entity.pdbx_description
1 polymer ?
#
loop_
_entity_poly.entity_id
_entity_poly.type
_entity_poly.pdbx_seq_one_letter_code
_entity_poly.pdbx_strand_id
1 'polypeptide(L)'
;MSRATERADMKIGALTAFAAAQMALVKFITPDGPMSRAAILLLAMVLPLGVFAFSSLSETRSKLPLIEPAKEKGREDDLLTSVNDIAKYPLSELILRLDRYLGGGITATQYHEDIVGLIVFNARIAVRKQRLFRTACVITVLAQLCLLIQLILG
;
A
#
# COMPACT_ATOMS: atom_id res chain seq x y z
N MET A 1 10.93 12.00 1.53
CA MET A 1 10.05 10.83 1.28
C MET A 1 10.43 9.59 2.08
N SER A 2 11.70 9.35 2.41
CA SER A 2 12.15 8.16 3.19
C SER A 2 11.41 7.95 4.52
N ARG A 3 11.17 9.01 5.31
CA ARG A 3 10.46 8.91 6.59
C ARG A 3 9.00 8.43 6.47
N ALA A 4 8.34 8.72 5.36
CA ALA A 4 6.94 8.33 5.16
C ALA A 4 6.83 6.85 4.78
N THR A 5 7.75 6.36 3.94
CA THR A 5 7.86 4.93 3.60
C THR A 5 8.30 4.11 4.80
N GLU A 6 9.28 4.60 5.57
CA GLU A 6 9.76 3.95 6.80
C GLU A 6 8.66 3.82 7.86
N ARG A 7 7.82 4.86 8.05
CA ARG A 7 6.64 4.77 8.92
C ARG A 7 5.60 3.78 8.41
N ALA A 8 5.39 3.69 7.09
CA ALA A 8 4.46 2.73 6.52
C ALA A 8 4.97 1.29 6.74
N ASP A 9 6.27 1.07 6.55
CA ASP A 9 6.93 -0.22 6.79
C ASP A 9 6.85 -0.61 8.27
N MET A 10 7.13 0.33 9.18
CA MET A 10 6.98 0.08 10.62
C MET A 10 5.54 -0.30 11.01
N LYS A 11 4.54 0.37 10.43
CA LYS A 11 3.12 0.06 10.69
C LYS A 11 2.72 -1.32 10.16
N ILE A 12 3.17 -1.68 8.96
CA ILE A 12 2.91 -2.99 8.37
C ILE A 12 3.63 -4.08 9.19
N GLY A 13 4.88 -3.83 9.59
CA GLY A 13 5.66 -4.70 10.47
C GLY A 13 4.97 -4.95 11.80
N ALA A 14 4.55 -3.89 12.49
CA ALA A 14 3.80 -3.99 13.73
C ALA A 14 2.51 -4.79 13.57
N LEU A 15 1.75 -4.55 12.49
CA LEU A 15 0.51 -5.28 12.22
C LEU A 15 0.77 -6.78 11.95
N THR A 16 1.84 -7.11 11.22
CA THR A 16 2.21 -8.51 10.92
C THR A 16 2.71 -9.24 12.16
N ALA A 17 3.54 -8.61 12.99
CA ALA A 17 3.98 -9.18 14.26
C ALA A 17 2.81 -9.40 15.21
N PHE A 18 1.88 -8.45 15.27
CA PHE A 18 0.67 -8.57 16.06
C PHE A 18 -0.23 -9.71 15.56
N ALA A 19 -0.44 -9.84 14.25
CA ALA A 19 -1.20 -10.94 13.65
C ALA A 19 -0.57 -12.30 13.96
N ALA A 20 0.77 -12.41 13.86
CA ALA A 20 1.50 -13.62 14.20
C ALA A 20 1.35 -14.01 15.68
N ALA A 21 1.48 -13.03 16.59
CA ALA A 21 1.27 -13.24 18.02
C ALA A 21 -0.18 -13.66 18.33
N GLN A 22 -1.17 -13.04 17.68
CA GLN A 22 -2.58 -13.40 17.84
C GLN A 22 -2.87 -14.82 17.38
N MET A 23 -2.33 -15.28 16.24
CA MET A 23 -2.52 -16.68 15.81
C MET A 23 -1.98 -17.67 16.85
N ALA A 24 -0.83 -17.38 17.46
CA ALA A 24 -0.28 -18.22 18.52
C ALA A 24 -1.20 -18.26 19.74
N LEU A 25 -1.69 -17.09 20.18
CA LEU A 25 -2.58 -16.96 21.34
C LEU A 25 -3.94 -17.62 21.12
N VAL A 26 -4.54 -17.50 19.94
CA VAL A 26 -5.84 -18.12 19.60
C VAL A 26 -5.79 -19.63 19.78
N LYS A 27 -4.66 -20.27 19.46
CA LYS A 27 -4.48 -21.71 19.64
C LYS A 27 -4.46 -22.14 21.12
N PHE A 28 -4.06 -21.24 22.04
CA PHE A 28 -3.96 -21.55 23.47
C PHE A 28 -5.19 -21.14 24.29
N ILE A 29 -5.88 -20.07 23.89
CA ILE A 29 -6.92 -19.44 24.72
C ILE A 29 -8.34 -19.84 24.29
N THR A 30 -8.56 -20.05 23.00
CA THR A 30 -9.91 -20.21 22.45
C THR A 30 -10.23 -21.69 22.22
N PRO A 31 -11.42 -22.18 22.64
CA PRO A 31 -11.85 -23.55 22.34
C PRO A 31 -11.91 -23.78 20.83
N ASP A 32 -11.63 -25.02 20.41
CA ASP A 32 -11.66 -25.41 19.00
C ASP A 32 -13.08 -25.25 18.43
N GLY A 33 -13.26 -24.19 17.64
CA GLY A 33 -14.52 -23.85 17.00
C GLY A 33 -14.33 -23.50 15.52
N PRO A 34 -15.39 -23.62 14.69
CA PRO A 34 -15.31 -23.25 13.27
C PRO A 34 -14.93 -21.77 13.08
N MET A 35 -15.33 -20.90 14.01
CA MET A 35 -14.98 -19.47 14.01
C MET A 35 -13.50 -19.21 14.33
N SER A 36 -12.89 -20.01 15.23
CA SER A 36 -11.45 -19.95 15.53
C SER A 36 -10.63 -20.32 14.29
N ARG A 37 -11.03 -21.37 13.57
CA ARG A 37 -10.37 -21.77 12.30
C ARG A 37 -10.48 -20.68 11.24
N ALA A 38 -11.64 -20.04 11.11
CA ALA A 38 -11.82 -18.92 10.19
C ALA A 38 -10.92 -17.72 10.55
N ALA A 39 -10.83 -17.37 11.84
CA ALA A 39 -9.94 -16.32 12.31
C ALA A 39 -8.45 -16.62 12.05
N ILE A 40 -8.02 -17.87 12.28
CA ILE A 40 -6.65 -18.31 11.99
C ILE A 40 -6.36 -18.22 10.49
N LEU A 41 -7.28 -18.64 9.62
CA LEU A 41 -7.10 -18.51 8.16
C LEU A 41 -7.01 -17.05 7.72
N LEU A 42 -7.84 -16.16 8.27
CA LEU A 42 -7.78 -14.74 7.98
C LEU A 42 -6.46 -14.12 8.45
N LEU A 43 -6.00 -14.44 9.66
CA LEU A 43 -4.71 -13.99 10.16
C LEU A 43 -3.55 -14.57 9.34
N ALA A 44 -3.65 -15.83 8.89
CA ALA A 44 -2.66 -16.46 8.04
C ALA A 44 -2.53 -15.74 6.69
N MET A 45 -3.61 -15.17 6.15
CA MET A 45 -3.59 -14.34 4.94
C MET A 45 -2.89 -12.99 5.15
N VAL A 46 -2.77 -12.49 6.39
CA VAL A 46 -2.04 -11.24 6.70
C VAL A 46 -0.52 -11.43 6.60
N LEU A 47 0.01 -12.63 6.86
CA LEU A 47 1.45 -12.89 6.74
C LEU A 47 2.00 -12.74 5.32
N PRO A 48 1.44 -13.39 4.27
CA PRO A 48 1.92 -13.18 2.92
C PRO A 48 1.74 -11.72 2.50
N LEU A 49 0.67 -11.03 2.90
CA LEU A 49 0.50 -9.59 2.69
C LEU A 49 1.64 -8.77 3.32
N GLY A 50 2.04 -9.12 4.54
CA GLY A 50 3.20 -8.55 5.22
C GLY A 50 4.49 -8.77 4.46
N VAL A 51 4.78 -10.03 4.11
CA VAL A 51 5.97 -10.39 3.35
C VAL A 51 5.99 -9.67 2.00
N PHE A 52 4.86 -9.58 1.30
CA PHE A 52 4.75 -8.83 0.04
C PHE A 52 4.97 -7.32 0.20
N ALA A 53 4.58 -6.75 1.33
CA ALA A 53 4.82 -5.33 1.61
C ALA A 53 6.30 -5.02 1.90
N PHE A 54 7.01 -5.96 2.54
CA PHE A 54 8.46 -5.87 2.81
C PHE A 54 9.33 -6.40 1.68
N SER A 55 8.77 -7.19 0.77
CA SER A 55 9.51 -7.81 -0.31
C SER A 55 9.97 -6.75 -1.32
N SER A 56 11.27 -6.50 -1.34
CA SER A 56 11.97 -5.70 -2.34
C SER A 56 11.92 -6.31 -3.75
N LEU A 57 11.25 -7.46 -3.96
CA LEU A 57 10.99 -7.98 -5.31
C LEU A 57 10.22 -6.97 -6.19
N SER A 58 9.52 -6.00 -5.59
CA SER A 58 8.90 -4.87 -6.32
C SER A 58 9.79 -3.61 -6.42
N GLU A 59 10.91 -3.55 -5.71
CA GLU A 59 12.00 -2.57 -5.92
C GLU A 59 12.92 -2.98 -7.06
N THR A 60 12.69 -4.15 -7.68
CA THR A 60 13.23 -4.44 -9.01
C THR A 60 12.91 -3.22 -9.85
N ARG A 61 13.99 -2.53 -10.21
CA ARG A 61 14.13 -1.31 -11.02
C ARG A 61 13.56 -1.58 -12.41
N SER A 62 12.29 -1.91 -12.41
CA SER A 62 11.71 -2.68 -13.44
C SER A 62 11.34 -1.66 -14.48
N LYS A 63 12.01 -1.80 -15.62
CA LYS A 63 11.47 -1.55 -16.95
C LYS A 63 10.17 -2.36 -17.17
N LEU A 64 9.30 -2.45 -16.17
CA LEU A 64 7.93 -2.86 -16.33
C LEU A 64 7.36 -1.75 -17.23
N PRO A 65 6.89 -2.08 -18.44
CA PRO A 65 6.16 -1.12 -19.23
C PRO A 65 5.15 -0.53 -18.26
N LEU A 66 5.17 0.81 -18.11
CA LEU A 66 4.16 1.51 -17.33
C LEU A 66 2.84 0.88 -17.78
N ILE A 67 2.27 0.02 -16.94
CA ILE A 67 0.88 -0.37 -17.08
C ILE A 67 0.22 0.97 -16.84
N GLU A 68 -0.09 1.66 -17.94
CA GLU A 68 -0.73 2.95 -17.90
C GLU A 68 -1.95 2.71 -17.03
N PRO A 69 -2.02 3.35 -15.85
CA PRO A 69 -3.21 3.22 -15.02
C PRO A 69 -4.37 3.54 -15.93
N ALA A 70 -5.30 2.59 -16.07
CA ALA A 70 -6.43 2.67 -16.99
C ALA A 70 -7.00 4.08 -16.87
N LYS A 71 -6.90 4.84 -17.98
CA LYS A 71 -7.11 6.29 -18.13
C LYS A 71 -8.25 6.81 -17.25
N GLU A 72 -8.03 6.94 -15.95
CA GLU A 72 -8.98 7.54 -15.04
C GLU A 72 -8.91 9.01 -15.42
N LYS A 73 -9.98 9.51 -16.05
CA LYS A 73 -10.11 10.90 -16.49
C LYS A 73 -9.62 11.79 -15.35
N GLY A 74 -8.40 12.32 -15.49
CA GLY A 74 -7.83 13.22 -14.52
C GLY A 74 -8.78 14.37 -14.32
N ARG A 75 -9.21 14.61 -13.08
CA ARG A 75 -10.08 15.74 -12.78
C ARG A 75 -9.24 17.01 -12.86
N GLU A 76 -9.78 18.08 -13.43
CA GLU A 76 -9.09 19.38 -13.48
C GLU A 76 -8.81 19.93 -12.09
N ASP A 77 -9.56 19.47 -11.08
CA ASP A 77 -9.42 19.85 -9.67
C ASP A 77 -8.32 19.07 -8.90
N ASP A 78 -7.64 18.10 -9.53
CA ASP A 78 -6.57 17.37 -8.85
C ASP A 78 -5.38 18.30 -8.59
N LEU A 79 -5.22 18.73 -7.33
CA LEU A 79 -4.19 19.69 -6.90
C LEU A 79 -2.73 19.19 -7.01
N LEU A 80 -2.50 17.93 -7.42
CA LEU A 80 -1.17 17.29 -7.49
C LEU A 80 -0.36 17.35 -6.18
N THR A 81 -0.99 17.71 -5.07
CA THR A 81 -0.37 17.78 -3.74
C THR A 81 -0.40 16.44 -3.01
N SER A 82 -1.36 15.57 -3.36
CA SER A 82 -1.50 14.25 -2.77
C SER A 82 -0.72 13.19 -3.56
N VAL A 83 -0.06 12.31 -2.81
CA VAL A 83 0.65 11.13 -3.34
C VAL A 83 -0.29 10.21 -4.13
N ASN A 84 -1.57 10.15 -3.74
CA ASN A 84 -2.59 9.39 -4.47
C ASN A 84 -2.91 9.99 -5.83
N ASP A 85 -2.85 11.31 -5.97
CA ASP A 85 -3.18 11.99 -7.22
C ASP A 85 -2.00 11.90 -8.18
N ILE A 86 -0.77 12.13 -7.69
CA ILE A 86 0.46 11.95 -8.47
C ILE A 86 0.59 10.52 -9.03
N ALA A 87 0.20 9.51 -8.25
CA ALA A 87 0.33 8.12 -8.67
C ALA A 87 -0.62 7.70 -9.80
N LYS A 88 -1.72 8.43 -10.02
CA LYS A 88 -2.73 8.13 -11.05
C LYS A 88 -2.31 8.54 -12.46
N TYR A 89 -1.44 9.53 -12.59
CA TYR A 89 -1.06 10.07 -13.88
C TYR A 89 0.10 9.27 -14.52
N PRO A 90 0.11 9.14 -15.86
CA PRO A 90 1.30 8.70 -16.57
C PRO A 90 2.38 9.79 -16.48
N LEU A 91 3.65 9.37 -16.52
CA LEU A 91 4.80 10.28 -16.34
C LEU A 91 4.78 11.42 -17.36
N SER A 92 4.46 11.11 -18.63
CA SER A 92 4.36 12.09 -19.73
C SER A 92 3.29 13.15 -19.48
N GLU A 93 2.11 12.78 -18.99
CA GLU A 93 1.04 13.74 -18.68
C GLU A 93 1.40 14.59 -17.47
N LEU A 94 2.06 14.00 -16.46
CA LEU A 94 2.48 14.76 -15.29
C LEU A 94 3.57 15.78 -15.64
N ILE A 95 4.56 15.39 -16.48
CA ILE A 95 5.58 16.31 -16.99
C ILE A 95 4.92 17.45 -17.76
N LEU A 96 3.97 17.17 -18.66
CA LEU A 96 3.27 18.19 -19.44
C LEU A 96 2.45 19.15 -18.57
N ARG A 97 1.77 18.63 -17.53
CA ARG A 97 1.03 19.47 -16.57
C ARG A 97 1.98 20.34 -15.76
N LEU A 98 3.05 19.76 -15.22
CA LEU A 98 4.05 20.50 -14.44
C LEU A 98 4.73 21.58 -15.29
N ASP A 99 5.06 21.28 -16.55
CA ASP A 99 5.66 22.23 -17.48
C ASP A 99 4.72 23.41 -17.73
N ARG A 100 3.41 23.15 -17.89
CA ARG A 100 2.39 24.20 -17.98
C ARG A 100 2.24 25.01 -16.69
N TYR A 101 2.36 24.39 -15.52
CA TYR A 101 2.23 25.06 -14.21
C TYR A 101 3.44 25.93 -13.86
N LEU A 102 4.66 25.51 -14.22
CA LEU A 102 5.89 26.25 -13.93
C LEU A 102 6.24 27.32 -14.99
N GLY A 103 5.44 27.42 -16.05
CA GLY A 103 5.66 28.40 -17.13
C GLY A 103 6.70 27.96 -18.17
N GLY A 104 6.94 26.65 -18.29
CA GLY A 104 7.90 26.03 -19.22
C GLY A 104 9.28 25.75 -18.60
N GLY A 105 10.03 24.82 -19.21
CA GLY A 105 11.43 24.52 -18.88
C GLY A 105 11.69 23.19 -18.17
N ILE A 106 10.65 22.45 -17.80
CA ILE A 106 10.80 21.10 -17.23
C ILE A 106 11.18 20.11 -18.32
N THR A 107 10.56 20.25 -19.49
CA THR A 107 10.87 19.46 -20.70
C THR A 107 12.19 19.88 -21.37
N ALA A 108 12.76 21.01 -20.95
CA ALA A 108 13.99 21.54 -21.55
C ALA A 108 15.26 20.86 -21.02
N THR A 109 15.19 20.16 -19.88
CA THR A 109 16.36 19.49 -19.30
C THR A 109 16.00 18.10 -18.76
N GLN A 110 16.76 17.09 -19.22
CA GLN A 110 16.62 15.70 -18.78
C GLN A 110 16.69 15.53 -17.25
N TYR A 111 17.42 16.42 -16.57
CA TYR A 111 17.51 16.46 -15.12
C TYR A 111 16.15 16.62 -14.42
N HIS A 112 15.26 17.45 -14.96
CA HIS A 112 13.95 17.68 -14.35
C HIS A 112 13.03 16.47 -14.59
N GLU A 113 13.10 15.86 -15.76
CA GLU A 113 12.36 14.63 -16.06
C GLU A 113 12.72 13.48 -15.10
N ASP A 114 14.01 13.32 -14.80
CA ASP A 114 14.49 12.30 -13.84
C ASP A 114 13.96 12.56 -12.42
N ILE A 115 13.90 13.82 -11.98
CA ILE A 115 13.33 14.20 -10.68
C ILE A 115 11.84 13.88 -10.63
N VAL A 116 11.07 14.25 -11.66
CA VAL A 116 9.64 13.94 -11.73
C VAL A 116 9.44 12.43 -11.75
N GLY A 117 10.26 11.70 -12.51
CA GLY A 117 10.26 10.24 -12.53
C GLY A 117 10.46 9.62 -11.15
N LEU A 118 11.43 10.12 -10.38
CA LEU A 118 11.69 9.68 -9.01
C LEU A 118 10.51 9.97 -8.07
N ILE A 119 9.88 11.14 -8.19
CA ILE A 119 8.71 11.53 -7.39
C ILE A 119 7.53 10.61 -7.69
N VAL A 120 7.22 10.38 -8.97
CA VAL A 120 6.11 9.49 -9.40
C VAL A 120 6.36 8.06 -8.94
N PHE A 121 7.58 7.58 -9.10
CA PHE A 121 7.95 6.23 -8.66
C PHE A 121 7.75 6.06 -7.15
N ASN A 122 8.28 6.97 -6.34
CA ASN A 122 8.12 6.95 -4.90
C ASN A 122 6.65 7.11 -4.48
N ALA A 123 5.88 7.94 -5.19
CA ALA A 123 4.46 8.13 -4.94
C ALA A 123 3.69 6.81 -5.15
N ARG A 124 3.93 6.12 -6.26
CA ARG A 124 3.30 4.82 -6.56
C ARG A 124 3.63 3.75 -5.54
N ILE A 125 4.89 3.69 -5.08
CA ILE A 125 5.29 2.78 -3.99
C ILE A 125 4.49 3.08 -2.72
N ALA A 126 4.41 4.36 -2.33
CA ALA A 126 3.69 4.77 -1.14
C ALA A 126 2.19 4.44 -1.22
N VAL A 127 1.52 4.71 -2.35
CA VAL A 127 0.11 4.35 -2.57
C VAL A 127 -0.10 2.84 -2.48
N ARG A 128 0.80 2.04 -3.08
CA ARG A 128 0.71 0.58 -3.04
C ARG A 128 0.85 0.05 -1.62
N LYS A 129 1.86 0.51 -0.87
CA LYS A 129 2.06 0.14 0.55
C LYS A 129 0.85 0.54 1.40
N GLN A 130 0.27 1.72 1.15
CA GLN A 130 -0.95 2.16 1.83
C GLN A 130 -2.16 1.27 1.52
N ARG A 131 -2.34 0.85 0.25
CA ARG A 131 -3.40 -0.09 -0.12
C ARG A 131 -3.23 -1.45 0.57
N LEU A 132 -2.03 -2.00 0.57
CA LEU A 132 -1.71 -3.26 1.25
C LEU A 132 -1.96 -3.17 2.76
N PHE A 133 -1.56 -2.06 3.39
CA PHE A 133 -1.85 -1.82 4.80
C PHE A 133 -3.36 -1.75 5.07
N ARG A 134 -4.12 -1.06 4.22
CA ARG A 134 -5.58 -0.97 4.34
C ARG A 134 -6.25 -2.33 4.21
N THR A 135 -5.85 -3.14 3.23
CA THR A 135 -6.38 -4.51 3.06
C THR A 135 -6.04 -5.39 4.25
N ALA A 136 -4.80 -5.33 4.74
CA ALA A 136 -4.38 -6.08 5.91
C ALA A 136 -5.20 -5.68 7.14
N CYS A 137 -5.40 -4.37 7.36
CA CYS A 137 -6.22 -3.86 8.46
C CYS A 137 -7.67 -4.36 8.40
N VAL A 138 -8.30 -4.34 7.22
CA VAL A 138 -9.67 -4.88 7.03
C VAL A 138 -9.73 -6.36 7.39
N ILE A 139 -8.75 -7.16 6.94
CA ILE A 139 -8.67 -8.59 7.25
C ILE A 139 -8.48 -8.81 8.76
N THR A 140 -7.61 -8.03 9.41
CA THR A 140 -7.39 -8.11 10.86
C THR A 140 -8.66 -7.77 11.64
N VAL A 141 -9.39 -6.72 11.25
CA VAL A 141 -10.67 -6.35 11.89
C VAL A 141 -11.71 -7.46 11.73
N LEU A 142 -11.81 -8.05 10.54
CA LEU A 142 -12.71 -9.20 10.31
C LEU A 142 -12.32 -10.40 11.19
N ALA A 143 -11.03 -10.72 11.30
CA ALA A 143 -10.56 -11.79 12.18
C ALA A 143 -10.91 -11.51 13.65
N GLN A 144 -10.76 -10.27 14.11
CA GLN A 144 -11.13 -9.87 15.48
C GLN A 144 -12.63 -9.99 15.73
N LEU A 145 -13.48 -9.61 14.77
CA LEU A 145 -14.92 -9.80 14.86
C LEU A 145 -15.29 -11.28 14.97
N CYS A 146 -14.67 -12.16 14.19
CA CYS A 146 -14.90 -13.61 14.30
C CYS A 146 -14.55 -14.16 15.68
N LEU A 147 -13.41 -13.74 16.26
CA LEU A 147 -13.00 -14.16 17.60
C LEU A 147 -13.96 -13.63 18.69
N LEU A 148 -14.41 -12.37 18.55
CA LEU A 148 -15.35 -11.76 19.49
C LEU A 148 -16.72 -12.45 19.45
N ILE A 149 -17.23 -12.76 18.25
CA ILE A 149 -18.47 -13.54 18.07
C ILE A 149 -18.32 -14.91 18.74
N GLN A 150 -17.18 -15.59 18.56
CA GLN A 150 -16.94 -16.87 19.21
C GLN A 150 -16.93 -16.76 20.74
N LEU A 151 -16.34 -15.71 21.30
CA LEU A 151 -16.32 -15.50 22.75
C LEU A 151 -17.71 -15.22 23.35
N ILE A 152 -18.63 -14.66 22.56
CA ILE A 152 -20.01 -14.39 22.99
C ILE A 152 -20.90 -15.63 22.85
N LEU A 153 -20.68 -16.43 21.81
CA LEU A 153 -21.50 -17.61 21.48
C LEU A 153 -21.00 -18.93 22.09
N GLY A 154 -19.74 -18.99 22.52
CA GLY A 154 -19.13 -20.14 23.19
C GLY A 154 -19.10 -19.96 24.69
#